data_AF-A0A7X6CC16-F1
#
_entry.id   AF-A0A7X6CC16-F1
#
_cell.length_a   1.000
_cell.length_b   1.000
_cell.length_c   1.000
_cell.angle_alpha   90.00
_cell.angle_beta   90.00
_cell.angle_gamma   90.00
#
_symmetry.space_group_name_H-M   'P 1'
#
loop_
_entity.id
_entity.type
_entity.pdbx_description
1 polymer ?
#
loop_
_entity_poly.entity_id
_entity_poly.type
_entity_poly.pdbx_seq_one_letter_code
_entity_poly.pdbx_strand_id
1 'polypeptide(L)'
;MQSTKKLIGICFGHQLIVQSLGGVVYKSPKGWGVGLTQSEVYKTEPWMIPLAKSFKLPVIHQDQVIELPKDATVIAGNPFCPYSVVTYGGSVLTFQGHPEHKKTYTQALMLRRKDVMEETMFSAGLRSLDDDSDAQLVAKWVVNFLEE
;
A
#
# COMPACT_ATOMS: atom_id res chain seq x y z
N MET A 1 -3.02 10.65 21.69
CA MET A 1 -3.91 9.54 22.07
C MET A 1 -3.09 8.27 22.14
N GLN A 2 -2.88 7.68 23.33
CA GLN A 2 -2.41 6.30 23.43
C GLN A 2 -3.65 5.40 23.45
N SER A 3 -4.09 4.99 22.27
CA SER A 3 -5.02 3.87 22.13
C SER A 3 -4.20 2.58 22.20
N THR A 4 -4.62 1.62 23.04
CA THR A 4 -4.05 0.27 23.06
C THR A 4 -4.52 -0.59 21.88
N LYS A 5 -5.51 -0.11 21.11
CA LYS A 5 -6.04 -0.84 19.96
C LYS A 5 -5.16 -0.59 18.74
N LYS A 6 -4.69 -1.69 18.15
CA LYS A 6 -4.01 -1.70 16.86
C LYS A 6 -5.01 -1.44 15.73
N LEU A 7 -4.62 -0.66 14.74
CA LEU A 7 -5.43 -0.32 13.56
C LEU A 7 -4.64 -0.59 12.29
N ILE A 8 -5.26 -1.30 11.35
CA ILE A 8 -4.71 -1.52 10.00
C ILE A 8 -5.57 -0.80 8.97
N GLY A 9 -4.94 -0.01 8.10
CA GLY A 9 -5.58 0.62 6.95
C GLY A 9 -5.06 0.07 5.63
N ILE A 10 -5.93 -0.39 4.74
CA ILE A 10 -5.54 -0.91 3.42
C ILE A 10 -6.21 -0.07 2.32
N CYS A 11 -5.42 0.36 1.34
CA CYS A 11 -5.84 1.15 0.18
C CYS A 11 -6.67 2.39 0.57
N PHE A 12 -7.98 2.39 0.37
CA PHE A 12 -8.85 3.47 0.83
C PHE A 12 -8.77 3.68 2.36
N GLY A 13 -8.61 2.61 3.14
CA GLY A 13 -8.41 2.71 4.59
C GLY A 13 -7.11 3.41 4.96
N HIS A 14 -6.03 3.21 4.20
CA HIS A 14 -4.77 3.95 4.36
C HIS A 14 -5.00 5.46 4.13
N GLN A 15 -5.70 5.80 3.05
CA GLN A 15 -6.01 7.19 2.69
C GLN A 15 -6.88 7.87 3.74
N LEU A 16 -7.95 7.21 4.18
CA LEU A 16 -8.88 7.75 5.17
C LEU A 16 -8.19 8.01 6.52
N ILE A 17 -7.34 7.07 6.98
CA ILE A 17 -6.56 7.24 8.20
C ILE A 17 -5.64 8.45 8.07
N VAL A 18 -4.89 8.57 6.97
CA VAL A 18 -4.00 9.71 6.75
C VAL A 18 -4.78 11.03 6.76
N GLN A 19 -5.92 11.11 6.07
CA GLN A 19 -6.79 12.29 6.08
C GLN A 19 -7.31 12.63 7.47
N SER A 20 -7.75 11.62 8.24
CA SER A 20 -8.24 11.82 9.61
C SER A 20 -7.17 12.37 10.57
N LEU A 21 -5.90 12.11 10.26
CA LEU A 21 -4.75 12.60 11.04
C LEU A 21 -4.23 13.95 10.52
N GLY A 22 -4.88 14.54 9.51
CA GLY A 22 -4.55 15.85 8.95
C GLY A 22 -3.62 15.82 7.74
N GLY A 23 -3.37 14.65 7.14
CA GLY A 23 -2.67 14.55 5.86
C GLY A 23 -3.58 14.83 4.65
N VAL A 24 -2.98 14.88 3.46
CA VAL A 24 -3.69 15.17 2.21
C VAL A 24 -3.64 13.97 1.28
N VAL A 25 -4.80 13.57 0.79
CA VAL A 25 -4.97 12.56 -0.26
C VAL A 25 -5.49 13.28 -1.50
N TYR A 26 -4.90 12.97 -2.65
CA TYR A 26 -5.25 13.60 -3.91
C TYR A 26 -5.17 12.61 -5.06
N LYS A 27 -5.95 12.88 -6.10
CA LYS A 27 -5.94 12.11 -7.34
C LYS A 27 -4.58 12.25 -8.02
N SER A 28 -3.84 11.15 -8.13
CA SER A 28 -2.47 11.18 -8.66
C SER A 28 -2.43 11.74 -10.08
N PRO A 29 -1.62 12.79 -10.36
CA PRO A 29 -1.42 13.27 -11.73
C PRO A 29 -0.61 12.27 -12.57
N LYS A 30 -0.02 11.23 -11.95
CA LYS A 30 0.73 10.16 -12.62
C LYS A 30 -0.18 9.07 -13.20
N GLY A 31 -1.50 9.18 -13.04
CA GLY A 31 -2.46 8.16 -13.46
C GLY A 31 -2.73 7.12 -12.39
N TRP A 32 -3.19 5.94 -12.80
CA TRP A 32 -3.50 4.83 -11.89
C TRP A 32 -2.27 4.00 -11.53
N GLY A 33 -2.19 3.58 -10.28
CA GLY A 33 -1.32 2.48 -9.83
C GLY A 33 -2.10 1.17 -9.93
N VAL A 34 -1.68 0.29 -10.84
CA VAL A 34 -2.37 -0.98 -11.12
C VAL A 34 -1.39 -2.15 -11.27
N GLY A 35 -1.90 -3.36 -11.06
CA GLY A 35 -1.12 -4.58 -11.19
C GLY A 35 -0.30 -4.88 -9.95
N LEU A 36 0.86 -5.48 -10.12
CA LEU A 36 1.80 -5.79 -9.05
C LEU A 36 2.90 -4.72 -9.00
N THR A 37 3.04 -4.05 -7.87
CA THR A 37 3.98 -2.95 -7.69
C THR A 37 4.98 -3.25 -6.57
N GLN A 38 6.26 -3.01 -6.84
CA GLN A 38 7.34 -3.12 -5.87
C GLN A 38 7.42 -1.84 -5.01
N SER A 39 7.57 -2.01 -3.71
CA SER A 39 7.92 -0.94 -2.77
C SER A 39 9.27 -1.25 -2.13
N GLU A 40 10.13 -0.25 -2.04
CA GLU A 40 11.39 -0.31 -1.31
C GLU A 40 11.13 0.02 0.16
N VAL A 41 11.77 -0.71 1.07
CA VAL A 41 11.69 -0.47 2.51
C VAL A 41 12.71 0.61 2.87
N TYR A 42 12.22 1.77 3.31
CA TYR A 42 13.04 2.90 3.76
C TYR A 42 13.41 2.78 5.23
N LYS A 43 12.54 2.16 6.04
CA LYS A 43 12.74 1.98 7.48
C LYS A 43 12.23 0.62 7.91
N THR A 44 13.04 -0.07 8.72
CA THR A 44 12.68 -1.35 9.32
C THR A 44 12.09 -1.14 10.71
N GLU A 45 11.07 -1.94 11.06
CA GLU A 45 10.43 -1.96 12.38
C GLU A 45 10.47 -3.38 12.98
N PRO A 46 10.33 -3.56 14.31
CA PRO A 46 10.47 -4.86 14.97
C PRO A 46 9.52 -5.95 14.45
N TRP A 47 8.27 -5.61 14.10
CA TRP A 47 7.28 -6.52 13.52
C TRP A 47 7.62 -7.01 12.10
N MET A 48 8.64 -6.45 11.42
CA MET A 48 9.03 -6.81 10.06
C MET A 48 9.85 -8.12 10.01
N ILE A 49 9.33 -9.20 10.59
CA ILE A 49 9.98 -10.51 10.60
C ILE A 49 9.17 -11.49 9.72
N PRO A 50 9.79 -12.11 8.69
CA PRO A 50 11.20 -11.97 8.28
C PRO A 50 11.50 -10.62 7.62
N LEU A 51 12.75 -10.18 7.70
CA LEU A 51 13.21 -8.92 7.11
C LEU A 51 13.23 -9.00 5.59
N ALA A 52 12.86 -7.89 4.93
CA ALA A 52 13.03 -7.69 3.49
C ALA A 52 13.43 -6.26 3.17
N LYS A 53 14.19 -6.08 2.08
CA LYS A 53 14.59 -4.75 1.58
C LYS A 53 13.54 -4.13 0.66
N SER A 54 12.70 -4.96 0.05
CA SER A 54 11.63 -4.59 -0.86
C SER A 54 10.55 -5.67 -0.83
N PHE A 55 9.35 -5.35 -1.29
CA PHE A 55 8.26 -6.32 -1.44
C PHE A 55 7.32 -5.89 -2.57
N LYS A 56 6.64 -6.85 -3.20
CA LYS A 56 5.66 -6.64 -4.27
C LYS A 56 4.24 -6.92 -3.78
N LEU A 57 3.33 -5.96 -3.97
CA LEU A 57 1.90 -6.13 -3.68
C LEU A 57 1.02 -5.74 -4.86
N PRO A 58 -0.16 -6.35 -4.98
CA PRO A 58 -1.20 -5.85 -5.87
C PRO A 58 -1.63 -4.45 -5.48
N VAL A 59 -1.85 -3.58 -6.46
CA VAL A 59 -2.36 -2.22 -6.28
C VAL A 59 -3.48 -1.96 -7.27
N ILE A 60 -4.48 -1.19 -6.84
CA ILE A 60 -5.49 -0.60 -7.73
C ILE A 60 -6.02 0.69 -7.11
N HIS A 61 -5.36 1.80 -7.41
CA HIS A 61 -5.75 3.11 -6.89
C HIS A 61 -5.37 4.21 -7.88
N GLN A 62 -6.06 5.34 -7.80
CA GLN A 62 -5.66 6.57 -8.49
C GLN A 62 -5.36 7.67 -7.48
N ASP A 63 -6.17 7.74 -6.42
CA ASP A 63 -5.88 8.59 -5.28
C ASP A 63 -4.72 8.00 -4.48
N GLN A 64 -3.89 8.88 -3.94
CA GLN A 64 -2.81 8.51 -3.03
C GLN A 64 -2.51 9.67 -2.09
N VAL A 65 -1.83 9.36 -0.98
CA VAL A 65 -1.32 10.39 -0.07
C VAL A 65 -0.30 11.24 -0.81
N ILE A 66 -0.42 12.56 -0.69
CA ILE A 66 0.54 13.54 -1.22
C ILE A 66 1.21 14.36 -0.11
N GLU A 67 0.57 14.45 1.06
CA GLU A 67 1.14 15.10 2.24
C GLU A 67 0.83 14.27 3.48
N LEU A 68 1.85 14.02 4.30
CA LEU A 68 1.74 13.28 5.54
C LEU A 68 1.49 14.21 6.73
N PRO A 69 0.75 13.76 7.75
CA PRO A 69 0.68 14.51 9.01
C PRO A 69 2.01 14.40 9.77
N LYS A 70 2.20 15.28 10.75
CA LYS A 70 3.48 15.50 11.45
C LYS A 70 4.10 14.24 12.06
N ASP A 71 3.28 13.33 12.58
CA ASP A 71 3.73 12.14 13.34
C ASP A 71 3.81 10.86 12.49
N ALA A 72 3.84 11.00 11.17
CA ALA A 72 3.97 9.89 10.24
C ALA A 72 5.40 9.32 10.19
N THR A 73 5.53 8.00 10.25
CA THR A 73 6.76 7.31 9.87
C THR A 73 6.55 6.56 8.57
N VAL A 74 7.27 6.95 7.52
CA VAL A 74 7.23 6.25 6.23
C VAL A 74 8.09 5.00 6.30
N ILE A 75 7.48 3.85 6.04
CA ILE A 75 8.13 2.54 6.09
C ILE A 75 8.59 2.11 4.70
N ALA A 76 7.74 2.30 3.69
CA ALA A 76 8.06 1.86 2.33
C ALA A 76 7.33 2.69 1.26
N GLY A 77 7.90 2.70 0.06
CA GLY A 77 7.35 3.44 -1.07
C GLY A 77 8.11 3.18 -2.37
N ASN A 78 7.72 3.90 -3.41
CA ASN A 78 8.44 3.95 -4.68
C ASN A 78 8.20 5.32 -5.36
N PRO A 79 8.86 5.63 -6.49
CA PRO A 79 8.69 6.92 -7.16
C PRO A 79 7.26 7.22 -7.62
N PHE A 80 6.40 6.21 -7.82
CA PHE A 80 4.99 6.40 -8.18
C PHE A 80 4.16 6.77 -6.94
N CYS A 81 4.25 5.94 -5.88
CA CYS A 81 3.57 6.08 -4.59
C CYS A 81 4.62 6.12 -3.44
N PRO A 82 5.10 7.31 -3.04
CA PRO A 82 6.16 7.43 -2.03
C PRO A 82 5.74 7.00 -0.62
N TYR A 83 4.44 6.99 -0.33
CA TYR A 83 3.88 6.71 0.99
C TYR A 83 3.09 5.40 0.99
N SER A 84 3.64 4.37 0.33
CA SER A 84 2.98 3.07 0.16
C SER A 84 2.73 2.36 1.50
N VAL A 85 3.62 2.55 2.49
CA VAL A 85 3.42 2.05 3.86
C VAL A 85 3.78 3.14 4.87
N VAL A 86 2.86 3.41 5.80
CA VAL A 86 3.03 4.43 6.83
C VAL A 86 2.55 3.90 8.17
N THR A 87 3.30 4.17 9.23
CA THR A 87 2.93 3.86 10.61
C THR A 87 2.85 5.12 11.48
N TYR A 88 2.00 5.08 12.52
CA TYR A 88 1.78 6.17 13.47
C TYR A 88 1.76 5.65 14.90
N GLY A 89 2.61 6.23 15.75
CA GLY A 89 2.57 6.03 17.21
C GLY A 89 2.61 4.56 17.66
N GLY A 90 3.17 3.64 16.86
CA GLY A 90 3.26 2.20 17.15
C GLY A 90 1.93 1.43 17.19
N SER A 91 0.80 2.10 16.90
CA SER A 91 -0.55 1.51 17.01
C SER A 91 -1.35 1.54 15.71
N VAL A 92 -0.90 2.30 14.71
CA VAL A 92 -1.55 2.34 13.40
C VAL A 92 -0.55 1.98 12.31
N LEU A 93 -0.88 1.00 11.48
CA LEU A 93 -0.08 0.60 10.32
C LEU A 93 -0.95 0.61 9.07
N THR A 94 -0.48 1.23 7.99
CA THR A 94 -1.27 1.42 6.78
C THR A 94 -0.51 1.04 5.52
N PHE A 95 -1.22 0.51 4.52
CA PHE A 95 -0.70 0.05 3.24
C PHE A 95 -1.56 0.62 2.10
N GLN A 96 -0.94 1.17 1.06
CA GLN A 96 -1.63 1.54 -0.17
C GLN A 96 -1.89 0.29 -1.05
N GLY A 97 -0.99 -0.70 -1.01
CA GLY A 97 -1.15 -1.99 -1.67
C GLY A 97 -2.00 -2.99 -0.88
N HIS A 98 -2.39 -4.08 -1.55
CA HIS A 98 -3.35 -5.06 -1.10
C HIS A 98 -2.70 -6.43 -0.82
N PRO A 99 -2.21 -6.70 0.41
CA PRO A 99 -1.72 -8.03 0.78
C PRO A 99 -2.83 -9.09 0.82
N GLU A 100 -4.09 -8.69 0.88
CA GLU A 100 -5.27 -9.56 0.90
C GLU A 100 -5.78 -9.94 -0.51
N HIS A 101 -5.31 -9.25 -1.55
CA HIS A 101 -5.75 -9.50 -2.92
C HIS A 101 -5.04 -10.71 -3.54
N LYS A 102 -5.83 -11.63 -4.12
CA LYS A 102 -5.33 -12.55 -5.14
C LYS A 102 -5.06 -11.78 -6.45
N LYS A 103 -4.05 -12.21 -7.21
CA LYS A 103 -3.69 -11.60 -8.51
C LYS A 103 -4.89 -11.60 -9.48
N THR A 104 -5.66 -12.67 -9.53
CA THR A 104 -6.89 -12.80 -10.35
C THR A 104 -7.99 -11.81 -9.97
N TYR A 105 -8.12 -11.49 -8.68
CA TYR A 105 -9.09 -10.49 -8.22
C TYR A 105 -8.68 -9.09 -8.67
N THR A 106 -7.39 -8.74 -8.54
CA THR A 106 -6.85 -7.47 -9.03
C THR A 106 -7.03 -7.35 -10.55
N GLN A 107 -6.76 -8.41 -11.31
CA GLN A 107 -7.01 -8.46 -12.74
C GLN A 107 -8.48 -8.17 -13.08
N ALA A 108 -9.44 -8.79 -12.39
CA ALA A 108 -10.86 -8.55 -12.61
C ALA A 108 -11.26 -7.09 -12.34
N LEU A 109 -10.70 -6.49 -11.28
CA LEU A 109 -10.95 -5.08 -10.96
C LEU A 109 -10.34 -4.11 -11.99
N MET A 110 -9.18 -4.45 -12.56
CA MET A 110 -8.57 -3.70 -13.65
C MET A 110 -9.43 -3.78 -14.91
N LEU A 111 -9.87 -4.98 -15.31
CA LEU A 111 -10.74 -5.18 -16.47
C LEU A 111 -12.03 -4.36 -16.36
N ARG A 112 -12.64 -4.34 -15.16
CA ARG A 112 -13.84 -3.52 -14.88
C ARG A 112 -13.59 -2.01 -15.02
N ARG A 113 -12.35 -1.55 -14.93
CA ARG A 113 -11.95 -0.13 -15.00
C ARG A 113 -11.15 0.22 -16.26
N LYS A 114 -11.13 -0.66 -17.26
CA LYS A 114 -10.31 -0.47 -18.47
C LYS A 114 -10.54 0.90 -19.12
N ASP A 115 -11.81 1.33 -19.23
CA ASP A 115 -12.18 2.57 -19.94
C ASP A 115 -11.67 3.86 -19.30
N VAL A 116 -11.24 3.81 -18.03
CA VAL A 116 -10.69 4.96 -17.29
C VAL A 116 -9.18 4.87 -17.07
N MET A 117 -8.54 3.87 -17.68
CA MET A 117 -7.09 3.62 -17.62
C MET A 117 -6.46 3.84 -18.99
N GLU A 118 -5.24 4.36 -18.97
CA GLU A 118 -4.43 4.46 -20.19
C GLU A 118 -3.97 3.04 -20.60
N GLU A 119 -4.01 2.74 -21.90
CA GLU A 119 -3.84 1.37 -22.41
C GLU A 119 -2.44 0.80 -22.13
N THR A 120 -1.38 1.62 -22.21
CA THR A 120 -0.02 1.16 -21.91
C THR A 120 0.14 0.80 -20.43
N MET A 121 -0.42 1.61 -19.53
CA MET A 121 -0.46 1.34 -18.10
C MET A 121 -1.33 0.12 -17.76
N PHE A 122 -2.52 0.00 -18.35
CA PHE A 122 -3.39 -1.17 -18.18
C PHE A 122 -2.68 -2.47 -18.60
N SER A 123 -2.05 -2.46 -19.79
CA SER A 123 -1.33 -3.62 -20.32
C SER A 123 -0.10 -3.97 -19.49
N ALA A 124 0.65 -2.97 -19.00
CA ALA A 124 1.78 -3.19 -18.11
C ALA A 124 1.33 -3.77 -16.75
N GLY A 125 0.24 -3.25 -16.19
CA GLY A 125 -0.34 -3.77 -14.96
C GLY A 125 -0.79 -5.23 -15.10
N LEU A 126 -1.42 -5.60 -16.21
CA LEU A 126 -1.79 -7.00 -16.45
C LEU A 126 -0.57 -7.92 -16.51
N ARG A 127 0.47 -7.55 -17.27
CA ARG A 127 1.72 -8.32 -17.35
C ARG A 127 2.40 -8.48 -15.99
N SER A 128 2.40 -7.43 -15.17
CA SER A 128 3.02 -7.49 -13.84
C SER A 128 2.35 -8.51 -12.91
N LEU A 129 1.11 -8.92 -13.16
CA LEU A 129 0.42 -9.94 -12.37
C LEU A 129 0.93 -11.36 -12.67
N ASP A 130 1.82 -11.56 -13.64
CA ASP A 130 2.49 -12.85 -13.85
C ASP A 130 3.57 -13.12 -12.80
N ASP A 131 4.18 -12.06 -12.24
CA ASP A 131 5.20 -12.13 -11.19
C ASP A 131 4.65 -12.63 -9.83
N ASP A 132 5.55 -13.13 -8.98
CA ASP A 132 5.23 -13.52 -7.61
C ASP A 132 4.96 -12.31 -6.71
N SER A 133 3.93 -12.45 -5.87
CA SER A 133 3.54 -11.46 -4.86
C SER A 133 4.11 -11.81 -3.49
N ASP A 134 4.52 -10.79 -2.74
CA ASP A 134 4.98 -10.91 -1.36
C ASP A 134 3.84 -10.78 -0.34
N ALA A 135 2.59 -11.03 -0.76
CA ALA A 135 1.41 -10.97 0.10
C ALA A 135 1.55 -11.77 1.40
N GLN A 136 2.16 -12.97 1.35
CA GLN A 136 2.38 -13.78 2.56
C GLN A 136 3.41 -13.18 3.51
N LEU A 137 4.46 -12.55 2.97
CA LEU A 137 5.46 -11.84 3.76
C LEU A 137 4.79 -10.67 4.51
N VAL A 138 4.05 -9.84 3.78
CA VAL A 138 3.36 -8.69 4.37
C VAL A 138 2.26 -9.12 5.34
N ALA A 139 1.55 -10.21 5.07
CA ALA A 139 0.58 -10.76 6.01
C ALA A 139 1.22 -11.16 7.35
N LYS A 140 2.43 -11.75 7.33
CA LYS A 140 3.18 -12.05 8.57
C LYS A 140 3.55 -10.77 9.32
N TRP A 141 3.99 -9.74 8.62
CA TRP A 141 4.28 -8.44 9.22
C TRP A 141 3.04 -7.82 9.90
N VAL A 142 1.87 -7.91 9.26
CA VAL A 142 0.61 -7.45 9.83
C VAL A 142 0.26 -8.24 11.10
N VAL A 143 0.39 -9.57 11.07
CA VAL A 143 0.14 -10.41 12.26
C VAL A 143 1.08 -10.03 13.40
N ASN A 144 2.38 -9.95 13.15
CA ASN A 144 3.35 -9.57 14.17
C ASN A 144 3.04 -8.19 14.77
N PHE A 145 2.68 -7.20 13.94
CA PHE A 145 2.31 -5.86 14.41
C PHE A 145 1.08 -5.86 15.33
N LEU A 146 0.12 -6.76 15.08
CA LEU A 146 -1.07 -6.92 15.89
C LEU A 146 -0.79 -7.63 17.22
N GLU A 147 0.27 -8.44 17.28
CA GLU A 147 0.68 -9.22 18.45
C GLU A 147 1.70 -8.50 19.37
N GLU A 148 2.29 -7.39 18.89
CA GLU A 148 3.14 -6.47 19.70
C GLU A 148 2.36 -5.70 20.77
#